data_AF-A0A4Q6ALU8-F1
#
_entry.id   AF-A0A4Q6ALU8-F1
#
_cell.length_a   1.000
_cell.length_b   1.000
_cell.length_c   1.000
_cell.angle_alpha   90.00
_cell.angle_beta   90.00
_cell.angle_gamma   90.00
#
_symmetry.space_group_name_H-M   'P 1'
#
loop_
_entity.id
_entity.type
_entity.pdbx_description
1 polymer ?
#
loop_
_entity_poly.entity_id
_entity_poly.type
_entity_poly.pdbx_seq_one_letter_code
_entity_poly.pdbx_strand_id
1 'polypeptide(L)'
;MNQTFLERFPMKKSLILLGGLLSSFLSINAFAAPFEIDFNPRPSYIPNNVVVLTFDDGPDWNNTATVLNVLRQKNAKATFFINSENWSSLSQDTPMQDLVRRMVNEGHELANHTAHHNHLGELDSASVEAEVANV
;
A
#
# COMPACT_ATOMS: atom_id res chain seq x y z
N MET A 1 19.35 -19.80 65.40
CA MET A 1 18.91 -20.90 66.30
C MET A 1 17.44 -20.61 66.61
N ASN A 2 16.42 -21.39 66.29
CA ASN A 2 16.27 -22.81 65.94
C ASN A 2 14.94 -22.98 65.15
N GLN A 3 14.99 -23.75 64.06
CA GLN A 3 14.28 -25.03 63.80
C GLN A 3 12.75 -24.93 63.55
N THR A 4 12.22 -25.12 62.32
CA THR A 4 11.87 -26.38 61.61
C THR A 4 11.16 -27.45 62.44
N PHE A 5 9.96 -27.90 62.00
CA PHE A 5 9.52 -29.32 61.83
C PHE A 5 8.00 -29.35 61.48
N LEU A 6 7.60 -29.61 60.22
CA LEU A 6 7.13 -30.90 59.65
C LEU A 6 6.00 -31.58 60.45
N GLU A 7 4.74 -31.51 60.02
CA GLU A 7 4.01 -32.37 59.06
C GLU A 7 3.14 -33.47 59.71
N ARG A 8 2.03 -33.82 59.02
CA ARG A 8 1.09 -34.98 59.13
C ARG A 8 -0.36 -34.54 59.45
N PHE A 9 -1.46 -35.02 58.86
CA PHE A 9 -1.82 -36.13 57.93
C PHE A 9 -3.28 -35.85 57.42
N PRO A 10 -3.95 -36.69 56.58
CA PRO A 10 -4.80 -36.22 55.46
C PRO A 10 -6.32 -36.47 55.57
N MET A 11 -7.06 -35.76 54.71
CA MET A 11 -8.36 -36.04 54.04
C MET A 11 -9.52 -36.75 54.76
N LYS A 12 -10.76 -36.23 54.59
CA LYS A 12 -11.88 -36.97 53.96
C LYS A 12 -13.15 -36.12 53.65
N LYS A 13 -13.55 -36.17 52.36
CA LYS A 13 -14.88 -36.39 51.74
C LYS A 13 -16.04 -35.36 51.84
N SER A 14 -16.31 -34.75 50.66
CA SER A 14 -17.58 -34.50 49.94
C SER A 14 -18.86 -34.03 50.66
N LEU A 15 -19.50 -32.95 50.18
CA LEU A 15 -20.75 -32.98 49.37
C LEU A 15 -21.28 -31.56 48.96
N ILE A 16 -21.20 -31.27 47.66
CA ILE A 16 -22.09 -30.57 46.70
C ILE A 16 -23.06 -29.44 47.18
N LEU A 17 -22.72 -28.22 46.73
CA LEU A 17 -23.45 -27.25 45.87
C LEU A 17 -24.83 -26.65 46.27
N LEU A 18 -24.82 -25.33 46.50
CA LEU A 18 -25.83 -24.36 46.04
C LEU A 18 -25.08 -23.01 45.95
N GLY A 19 -24.73 -22.48 44.78
CA GLY A 19 -25.67 -21.95 43.79
C GLY A 19 -25.62 -20.42 43.86
N GLY A 20 -24.56 -19.81 43.35
CA GLY A 20 -24.40 -18.37 43.23
C GLY A 20 -23.52 -18.05 42.03
N LEU A 21 -24.16 -17.82 40.88
CA LEU A 21 -23.50 -17.40 39.64
C LEU A 21 -22.78 -16.08 39.90
N LEU A 22 -21.46 -16.14 40.07
CA LEU A 22 -20.61 -14.97 39.91
C LEU A 22 -20.48 -14.75 38.39
N SER A 23 -21.39 -13.97 37.83
CA SER A 23 -21.33 -13.53 36.43
C SER A 23 -20.09 -12.65 36.26
N SER A 24 -18.96 -13.28 35.94
CA SER A 24 -17.77 -12.60 35.44
C SER A 24 -18.08 -12.09 34.03
N PHE A 25 -18.49 -10.83 33.92
CA PHE A 25 -18.43 -10.10 32.66
C PHE A 25 -16.96 -9.91 32.29
N LEU A 26 -16.41 -10.83 31.51
CA LEU A 26 -15.20 -10.58 30.75
C LEU A 26 -15.61 -9.64 29.61
N SER A 27 -15.45 -8.33 29.80
CA SER A 27 -15.53 -7.38 28.68
C SER A 27 -14.34 -7.65 27.76
N ILE A 28 -14.55 -8.50 26.76
CA ILE A 28 -13.64 -8.64 25.62
C ILE A 28 -13.88 -7.42 24.73
N ASN A 29 -13.31 -6.28 25.10
CA ASN A 29 -13.06 -5.23 24.13
C ASN A 29 -11.79 -5.60 23.37
N ALA A 30 -11.90 -6.57 22.46
CA ALA A 30 -10.93 -6.73 21.40
C ALA A 30 -11.15 -5.57 20.44
N PHE A 31 -10.63 -4.39 20.79
CA PHE A 31 -10.31 -3.41 19.77
C PHE A 31 -9.25 -4.08 18.90
N ALA A 32 -9.61 -4.50 17.70
CA ALA A 32 -8.63 -4.87 16.70
C ALA A 32 -7.65 -3.70 16.64
N ALA A 33 -6.36 -3.97 16.86
CA ALA A 33 -5.34 -2.96 16.69
C ALA A 33 -5.57 -2.29 15.33
N PRO A 34 -5.46 -0.95 15.23
CA PRO A 34 -5.60 -0.29 13.96
C PRO A 34 -4.66 -0.98 12.97
N PHE A 35 -5.14 -1.19 11.75
CA PHE A 35 -4.31 -1.69 10.67
C PHE A 35 -3.10 -0.75 10.53
N GLU A 36 -1.94 -1.19 10.98
CA GLU A 36 -0.68 -0.50 10.76
C GLU A 36 -0.05 -1.08 9.50
N ILE A 37 0.19 -0.21 8.52
CA ILE A 37 1.03 -0.56 7.39
C ILE A 37 2.45 -0.65 7.93
N ASP A 38 2.95 -1.87 8.10
CA ASP A 38 4.34 -2.11 8.47
C ASP A 38 5.24 -1.85 7.25
N PHE A 39 6.00 -0.75 7.29
CA PHE A 39 7.00 -0.39 6.28
C PHE A 39 8.36 -1.06 6.52
N ASN A 40 8.51 -1.92 7.54
CA ASN A 40 9.77 -2.58 7.87
C ASN A 40 10.29 -3.59 6.83
N PRO A 41 9.48 -4.30 6.02
CA PRO A 41 10.03 -5.10 4.91
C PRO A 41 10.42 -4.16 3.76
N ARG A 42 11.47 -3.36 3.96
CA ARG A 42 12.11 -2.60 2.89
C ARG A 42 13.07 -3.52 2.14
N PRO A 43 13.01 -3.60 0.80
CA PRO A 43 14.01 -4.32 0.04
C PRO A 43 15.40 -3.74 0.29
N SER A 44 16.38 -4.59 0.58
CA SER A 44 17.74 -4.18 0.95
C SER A 44 18.49 -3.41 -0.15
N TYR A 45 18.00 -3.46 -1.40
CA TYR A 45 18.57 -2.74 -2.53
C TYR A 45 18.12 -1.27 -2.61
N ILE A 46 17.14 -0.83 -1.81
CA ILE A 46 16.75 0.59 -1.75
C ILE A 46 17.48 1.24 -0.56
N PRO A 47 18.32 2.27 -0.78
CA PRO A 47 19.08 2.91 0.29
C PRO A 47 18.20 3.47 1.41
N ASN A 48 18.70 3.49 2.64
CA ASN A 48 18.01 4.10 3.77
C ASN A 48 17.70 5.58 3.49
N ASN A 49 16.54 6.06 3.96
CA ASN A 49 16.06 7.44 3.80
C ASN A 49 15.77 7.89 2.35
N VAL A 50 15.51 6.96 1.44
CA VAL A 50 14.96 7.28 0.11
C VAL A 50 13.44 7.14 0.12
N VAL A 51 12.77 8.14 -0.46
CA VAL A 51 11.36 8.08 -0.88
C VAL A 51 11.34 8.16 -2.41
N VAL A 52 10.55 7.29 -3.04
CA VAL A 52 10.34 7.30 -4.49
C VAL A 52 8.94 7.83 -4.75
N LEU A 53 8.85 8.89 -5.55
CA LEU A 53 7.56 9.45 -5.97
C LEU A 53 7.15 8.80 -7.29
N THR A 54 5.93 8.28 -7.32
CA THR A 54 5.29 7.78 -8.53
C THR A 54 4.01 8.57 -8.79
N PHE A 55 3.68 8.74 -10.07
CA PHE A 55 2.44 9.37 -10.51
C PHE A 55 1.81 8.49 -11.57
N ASP A 56 0.53 8.18 -11.37
CA ASP A 56 -0.26 7.32 -12.24
C ASP A 56 -1.25 8.18 -13.05
N ASP A 57 -1.94 7.57 -14.00
CA ASP A 57 -3.05 8.11 -14.80
C ASP A 57 -2.73 9.26 -15.78
N GLY A 58 -1.52 9.81 -15.74
CA GLY A 58 -1.09 10.88 -16.63
C GLY A 58 -0.71 10.39 -18.05
N PRO A 59 -0.38 11.30 -18.97
CA PRO A 59 -0.46 12.75 -18.83
C PRO A 59 -1.92 13.26 -18.91
N ASP A 60 -2.18 14.37 -18.22
CA ASP A 60 -3.46 15.07 -18.23
C ASP A 60 -3.25 16.57 -18.46
N TRP A 61 -4.30 17.24 -18.93
CA TRP A 61 -4.25 18.65 -19.33
C TRP A 61 -4.04 19.62 -18.18
N ASN A 62 -4.50 19.25 -16.98
CA ASN A 62 -4.71 20.19 -15.90
C ASN A 62 -3.56 20.13 -14.89
N ASN A 63 -3.03 18.94 -14.61
CA ASN A 63 -2.17 18.70 -13.46
C ASN A 63 -0.73 18.35 -13.84
N THR A 64 -0.53 17.55 -14.89
CA THR A 64 0.79 17.02 -15.28
C THR A 64 1.84 18.12 -15.45
N ALA A 65 1.50 19.21 -16.13
CA ALA A 65 2.42 20.34 -16.30
C ALA A 65 2.82 21.00 -14.97
N THR A 66 1.86 21.09 -14.04
CA THR A 66 2.04 21.66 -12.69
C THR A 66 2.93 20.76 -11.83
N VAL A 67 2.72 19.44 -11.87
CA VAL A 67 3.57 18.46 -11.17
C VAL A 67 5.02 18.56 -11.66
N LEU A 68 5.24 18.55 -12.98
CA LEU A 68 6.58 18.72 -13.55
C LEU A 68 7.24 20.04 -13.13
N ASN A 69 6.46 21.13 -13.07
CA ASN A 69 6.97 22.42 -12.58
C ASN A 69 7.44 22.35 -11.13
N VAL A 70 6.68 21.71 -10.25
CA VAL A 70 7.05 21.56 -8.83
C VAL A 70 8.27 20.67 -8.68
N LEU A 71 8.32 19.53 -9.38
CA LEU A 71 9.47 18.61 -9.33
C LEU A 71 10.75 19.32 -9.78
N ARG A 72 10.70 20.07 -10.88
CA ARG A 72 11.82 20.90 -11.35
C ARG A 72 12.24 21.94 -10.32
N GLN A 73 11.30 22.67 -9.72
CA GLN A 73 11.59 23.66 -8.67
C GLN A 73 12.24 23.05 -7.42
N LYS A 74 11.89 21.81 -7.09
CA LYS A 74 12.44 21.07 -5.96
C LYS A 74 13.69 20.25 -6.31
N ASN A 75 14.13 20.28 -7.57
CA ASN A 75 15.19 19.42 -8.10
C ASN A 75 14.95 17.93 -7.77
N ALA A 76 13.70 17.50 -7.81
CA ALA A 76 13.27 16.14 -7.51
C ALA A 76 12.98 15.36 -8.80
N LYS A 77 13.19 14.05 -8.76
CA LYS A 77 12.83 13.10 -9.84
C LYS A 77 11.71 12.17 -9.38
N ALA A 78 11.02 11.58 -10.34
CA ALA A 78 9.84 10.75 -10.12
C ALA A 78 9.71 9.74 -11.28
N THR A 79 8.90 8.72 -11.07
CA THR A 79 8.48 7.78 -12.11
C THR A 79 7.02 8.07 -12.48
N PHE A 80 6.74 8.24 -13.77
CA PHE A 80 5.39 8.47 -14.28
C PHE A 80 4.89 7.21 -14.97
N PHE A 81 3.88 6.56 -14.37
CA PHE A 81 3.13 5.48 -14.97
C PHE A 81 2.04 6.12 -15.85
N ILE A 82 2.23 6.08 -17.17
CA ILE A 82 1.34 6.78 -18.11
C ILE A 82 0.36 5.85 -18.82
N ASN A 83 -0.77 6.42 -19.20
CA ASN A 83 -1.70 5.84 -20.16
C ASN A 83 -1.56 6.47 -21.54
N SER A 84 -1.81 5.69 -22.60
CA SER A 84 -1.79 6.20 -23.98
C SER A 84 -3.15 6.70 -24.47
N GLU A 85 -4.25 6.24 -23.88
CA GLU A 85 -5.63 6.43 -24.38
C GLU A 85 -6.65 6.77 -23.25
N ASN A 86 -6.19 7.32 -22.12
CA ASN A 86 -7.05 7.65 -20.96
C ASN A 86 -7.68 9.06 -21.07
N TRP A 87 -6.88 10.12 -20.91
CA TRP A 87 -7.37 11.51 -20.98
C TRP A 87 -7.41 12.07 -22.41
N SER A 88 -6.59 11.51 -23.29
CA SER A 88 -6.54 11.80 -24.73
C SER A 88 -5.78 10.65 -25.42
N SER A 89 -5.90 10.55 -26.74
CA SER A 89 -5.06 9.65 -27.53
C SER A 89 -3.69 10.27 -27.73
N LEU A 90 -2.67 9.76 -27.04
CA LEU A 90 -1.29 10.24 -27.15
C LEU A 90 -0.80 10.24 -28.60
N SER A 91 -1.25 9.29 -29.42
CA SER A 91 -0.87 9.19 -30.83
C SER A 91 -1.36 10.37 -31.68
N GLN A 92 -2.43 11.05 -31.25
CA GLN A 92 -3.09 12.13 -31.99
C GLN A 92 -2.94 13.50 -31.33
N ASP A 93 -2.35 13.54 -30.14
CA ASP A 93 -2.36 14.71 -29.28
C ASP A 93 -0.94 15.27 -29.05
N THR A 94 -0.56 16.23 -29.89
CA THR A 94 0.77 16.85 -29.82
C THR A 94 1.08 17.48 -28.46
N PRO A 95 0.19 18.27 -27.82
CA PRO A 95 0.43 18.76 -26.47
C PRO A 95 0.69 17.66 -25.43
N MET A 96 -0.05 16.54 -25.46
CA MET A 96 0.22 15.42 -24.55
C MET A 96 1.57 14.78 -24.81
N GLN A 97 1.93 14.59 -26.08
CA GLN A 97 3.26 14.11 -26.46
C GLN A 97 4.36 15.03 -25.95
N ASP A 98 4.16 16.35 -25.98
CA ASP A 98 5.11 17.32 -25.44
C ASP A 98 5.30 17.19 -23.93
N LEU A 99 4.23 16.89 -23.18
CA LEU A 99 4.34 16.60 -21.74
C LEU A 99 5.14 15.31 -21.47
N VAL A 100 4.91 14.25 -22.26
CA VAL A 100 5.68 13.00 -22.14
C VAL A 100 7.16 13.22 -22.49
N ARG A 101 7.44 13.93 -23.58
CA ARG A 101 8.83 14.33 -23.93
C ARG A 101 9.47 15.13 -22.82
N ARG A 102 8.71 16.03 -22.18
CA ARG A 102 9.18 16.83 -21.06
C ARG A 102 9.49 15.98 -19.83
N MET A 103 8.70 14.93 -19.51
CA MET A 103 9.03 13.98 -18.44
C MET A 103 10.43 13.38 -18.64
N VAL A 104 10.71 12.86 -19.85
CA VAL A 104 12.02 12.26 -20.19
C VAL A 104 13.14 13.31 -20.16
N ASN A 105 12.93 14.45 -20.82
CA ASN A 105 13.94 15.50 -20.92
C ASN A 105 14.29 16.14 -19.57
N GLU A 106 13.34 16.19 -18.64
CA GLU A 106 13.58 16.64 -17.26
C GLU A 106 14.17 15.53 -16.37
N GLY A 107 14.42 14.33 -16.89
CA GLY A 107 15.13 13.24 -16.21
C GLY A 107 14.24 12.38 -15.29
N HIS A 108 12.93 12.35 -15.56
CA HIS A 108 12.00 11.44 -14.92
C HIS A 108 12.00 10.07 -15.62
N GLU A 109 11.58 9.04 -14.91
CA GLU A 109 11.35 7.71 -15.50
C GLU A 109 9.93 7.64 -16.06
N LEU A 110 9.77 7.03 -17.23
CA LEU A 110 8.47 6.68 -17.80
C LEU A 110 8.20 5.18 -17.60
N ALA A 111 6.99 4.86 -17.21
CA ALA A 111 6.51 3.51 -17.01
C ALA A 111 5.10 3.33 -17.59
N ASN A 112 4.73 2.08 -17.81
CA ASN A 112 3.47 1.70 -18.45
C ASN A 112 2.35 1.56 -17.40
N HIS A 113 1.22 2.24 -17.62
CA HIS A 113 0.03 2.13 -16.78
C HIS A 113 -1.20 1.59 -17.50
N THR A 114 -1.01 0.77 -18.54
CA THR A 114 -2.01 0.34 -19.53
C THR A 114 -2.43 1.41 -20.52
N ALA A 115 -3.05 1.02 -21.63
CA ALA A 115 -3.48 1.94 -22.67
C ALA A 115 -4.69 2.76 -22.22
N HIS A 116 -5.77 2.10 -21.79
CA HIS A 116 -7.07 2.73 -21.55
C HIS A 116 -7.45 2.78 -20.07
N HIS A 117 -6.60 2.28 -19.17
CA HIS A 117 -6.90 2.18 -17.74
C HIS A 117 -8.11 1.27 -17.44
N ASN A 118 -8.27 0.20 -18.25
CA ASN A 118 -9.31 -0.80 -18.04
C ASN A 118 -9.00 -1.71 -16.85
N HIS A 119 -10.03 -2.22 -16.17
CA HIS A 119 -9.82 -3.16 -15.07
C HIS A 119 -9.35 -4.53 -15.60
N LEU A 120 -8.04 -4.78 -15.54
CA LEU A 120 -7.42 -5.99 -16.10
C LEU A 120 -8.01 -7.31 -15.54
N GLY A 121 -8.56 -7.30 -14.32
CA GLY A 121 -9.18 -8.47 -13.70
C GLY A 121 -10.49 -8.93 -14.34
N GLU A 122 -11.10 -8.08 -15.18
CA GLU A 122 -12.35 -8.35 -15.89
C GLU A 122 -12.14 -8.68 -17.37
N LEU A 123 -10.89 -8.64 -17.85
CA LEU A 123 -10.52 -8.85 -19.24
C LEU A 123 -10.04 -10.29 -19.49
N ASP A 124 -10.20 -10.75 -20.73
CA ASP A 124 -9.51 -11.96 -21.18
C ASP A 124 -8.02 -11.69 -21.45
N SER A 125 -7.23 -12.75 -21.63
CA SER A 125 -5.78 -12.62 -21.81
C SER A 125 -5.38 -11.78 -23.02
N ALA A 126 -6.17 -11.82 -24.11
CA ALA A 126 -5.87 -11.05 -25.32
C ALA A 126 -6.12 -9.55 -25.08
N SER A 127 -7.19 -9.21 -24.38
CA SER A 127 -7.46 -7.83 -23.96
C SER A 127 -6.45 -7.32 -22.94
N VAL A 128 -6.00 -8.13 -21.99
CA VAL A 128 -4.89 -7.75 -21.08
C VAL A 128 -3.60 -7.49 -21.86
N GLU A 129 -3.25 -8.35 -22.83
CA GLU A 129 -2.07 -8.14 -23.67
C GLU A 129 -2.19 -6.84 -24.48
N ALA A 130 -3.36 -6.56 -25.05
CA ALA A 130 -3.61 -5.32 -25.78
C ALA A 130 -3.48 -4.07 -24.90
N GLU A 131 -3.93 -4.11 -23.64
CA GLU A 131 -3.76 -3.01 -22.68
C GLU A 131 -2.29 -2.75 -22.36
N VAL A 132 -1.45 -3.79 -22.26
CA VAL A 132 -0.04 -3.65 -21.88
C VAL A 132 0.86 -3.32 -23.09
N ALA A 133 0.57 -3.88 -24.27
CA ALA A 133 1.42 -3.74 -25.45
C ALA A 133 1.28 -2.39 -26.18
N ASN A 134 0.17 -1.67 -25.98
CA ASN A 134 -0.17 -0.46 -26.74
C ASN A 134 -0.07 0.83 -25.90
N VAL A 135 1.01 0.98 -25.14
CA VAL A 135 1.31 2.20 -24.36
C VAL A 135 2.44 2.98 -25.01
#